data_AF-A0A7J4X4I3-F1
#
_entry.id   AF-A0A7J4X4I3-F1
#
_cell.length_a   1.000
_cell.length_b   1.000
_cell.length_c   1.000
_cell.angle_alpha   90.00
_cell.angle_beta   90.00
_cell.angle_gamma   90.00
#
_symmetry.space_group_name_H-M   'P 1'
#
loop_
_entity.id
_entity.type
_entity.pdbx_description
1 polymer ?
#
loop_
_entity_poly.entity_id
_entity_poly.type
_entity_poly.pdbx_seq_one_letter_code
_entity_poly.pdbx_strand_id
1 'polypeptide(L)'
;MTVIISAISWLARMIGWGGVVAIALLVYEEGIPVIRRIPYIEYVPLIGELAEGRVKTYAAQQVELSKATMVSQVEKDALQAQLDRERELRAAAEQSATEAAKRADAARMAKDQAMKNYEALISADTSPDGAVWTKEDIEWQKQH
;
A
#
# COMPACT_ATOMS: atom_id res chain seq x y z
N MET A 1 27.04 49.83 21.50
CA MET A 1 26.84 50.52 20.20
C MET A 1 28.14 51.10 19.64
N THR A 2 28.95 51.80 20.46
CA THR A 2 30.25 52.38 20.06
C THR A 2 31.32 51.35 19.66
N VAL A 3 31.33 50.18 20.30
CA VAL A 3 32.30 49.09 20.02
C VAL A 3 32.10 48.48 18.62
N ILE A 4 30.85 48.33 18.19
CA ILE A 4 30.53 47.76 16.88
C ILE A 4 30.91 48.73 15.76
N ILE A 5 30.58 50.02 15.94
CA ILE A 5 30.91 51.07 14.97
C ILE A 5 32.43 51.27 14.85
N SER A 6 33.17 51.18 15.97
CA SER A 6 34.64 51.24 15.96
C SER A 6 35.27 50.00 15.30
N ALA A 7 34.73 48.80 15.51
CA ALA A 7 35.19 47.59 14.83
C ALA A 7 34.93 47.63 13.31
N ILE A 8 33.75 48.08 12.89
CA ILE A 8 33.39 48.22 11.46
C ILE A 8 34.29 49.25 10.77
N SER A 9 34.49 50.41 11.41
CA SER A 9 35.35 51.46 10.84
C SER A 9 36.84 51.06 10.81
N TRP A 10 37.30 50.25 11.77
CA TRP A 10 38.63 49.65 11.75
C TRP A 10 38.79 48.63 10.61
N LEU A 11 37.84 47.71 10.43
CA LEU A 11 37.82 46.74 9.32
C LEU A 11 37.74 47.44 7.95
N ALA A 12 36.90 48.48 7.83
CA ALA A 12 36.77 49.26 6.61
C ALA A 12 38.08 49.98 6.22
N ARG A 13 38.91 50.35 7.19
CA ARG A 13 40.25 50.92 6.95
C ARG A 13 41.29 49.89 6.56
N MET A 14 41.20 48.65 7.05
CA MET A 14 42.18 47.60 6.75
C MET A 14 41.96 46.94 5.38
N ILE A 15 40.71 46.63 5.04
CA ILE A 15 40.36 45.79 3.87
C ILE A 15 39.57 46.59 2.82
N GLY A 16 39.15 47.82 3.16
CA GLY A 16 38.23 48.61 2.35
C GLY A 16 36.78 48.19 2.56
N TRP A 17 35.85 49.03 2.09
CA TRP A 17 34.41 48.77 2.20
C TRP A 17 33.97 47.49 1.47
N GLY A 18 34.65 47.11 0.38
CA GLY A 18 34.39 45.85 -0.33
C GLY A 18 34.64 44.61 0.53
N GLY A 19 35.69 44.61 1.36
CA GLY A 19 35.97 43.52 2.30
C GLY A 19 34.92 43.41 3.41
N VAL A 20 34.42 44.54 3.91
CA VAL A 20 33.35 44.55 4.93
C VAL A 20 32.05 43.97 4.35
N VAL A 21 31.69 44.34 3.12
CA VAL A 21 30.52 43.77 2.44
C VAL A 21 30.69 42.28 2.21
N ALA A 22 31.86 41.82 1.75
CA ALA A 22 32.14 40.41 1.54
C ALA A 22 32.04 39.58 2.83
N ILE A 23 32.56 40.10 3.95
CA ILE A 23 32.44 39.47 5.28
C ILE A 23 30.98 39.43 5.74
N ALA A 24 30.23 40.52 5.55
CA ALA A 24 28.81 40.55 5.89
C ALA A 24 28.00 39.53 5.06
N LEU A 25 28.35 39.35 3.79
CA LEU A 25 27.71 38.40 2.89
C LEU A 25 28.06 36.95 3.28
N LEU A 26 29.31 36.67 3.63
CA LEU A 26 29.74 35.38 4.17
C LEU A 26 29.02 35.02 5.47
N VAL A 27 28.93 35.98 6.40
CA VAL A 27 28.19 35.81 7.67
C VAL A 27 26.71 35.56 7.42
N TYR A 28 26.13 36.19 6.41
CA TYR A 28 24.73 36.02 6.05
C TYR A 28 24.43 34.66 5.39
N GLU A 29 25.31 34.18 4.51
CA GLU A 29 25.12 32.92 3.79
C GLU A 29 25.53 31.68 4.62
N GLU A 30 26.68 31.74 5.30
CA GLU A 30 27.24 30.59 6.05
C GLU A 30 26.96 30.64 7.56
N GLY A 31 26.50 31.79 8.09
CA GLY A 31 26.27 32.00 9.51
C GLY A 31 27.55 32.39 10.29
N ILE A 32 27.40 32.68 11.59
CA ILE A 32 28.53 33.05 12.46
C ILE A 32 29.09 31.81 13.19
N PRO A 33 30.31 31.33 12.86
CA PRO A 33 30.85 30.08 13.41
C PRO A 33 31.08 30.10 14.93
N VAL A 34 31.23 31.28 15.52
CA VAL A 34 31.41 31.46 16.98
C VAL A 34 30.09 31.27 17.74
N ILE A 35 28.98 31.78 17.20
CA ILE A 35 27.67 31.72 17.84
C ILE A 35 27.11 30.29 17.79
N ARG A 36 27.42 29.55 16.71
CA ARG A 36 27.04 28.15 16.50
C ARG A 36 27.52 27.17 17.59
N ARG A 37 28.55 27.51 18.38
CA ARG A 37 29.07 26.63 19.46
C ARG A 37 28.27 26.73 20.76
N ILE A 38 27.32 27.65 20.86
CA ILE A 38 26.50 27.85 22.06
C ILE A 38 25.31 26.89 22.00
N PRO A 39 25.16 25.96 22.96
CA PRO A 39 24.00 25.08 22.99
C PRO A 39 22.71 25.90 23.15
N TYR A 40 21.62 25.47 22.50
CA TYR A 40 20.28 26.08 22.52
C TYR A 40 20.12 27.42 21.77
N ILE A 41 21.12 27.88 21.03
CA ILE A 41 21.01 29.16 20.28
C ILE A 41 20.01 29.09 19.11
N GLU A 42 19.77 27.89 18.57
CA GLU A 42 18.77 27.61 17.52
C GLU A 42 17.33 27.94 17.94
N TYR A 43 17.00 27.93 19.25
CA TYR A 43 15.65 28.24 19.73
C TYR A 43 15.35 29.74 19.79
N VAL A 44 16.33 30.61 19.52
CA VAL A 44 16.14 32.06 19.52
C VAL A 44 15.86 32.51 18.08
N PRO A 45 14.62 32.93 17.73
CA PRO A 45 14.19 33.11 16.33
C PRO A 45 14.98 34.14 15.51
N LEU A 46 15.77 35.03 16.15
CA LEU A 46 16.64 35.99 15.45
C LEU A 46 18.13 35.61 15.45
N ILE A 47 18.58 34.83 16.44
CA ILE A 47 20.01 34.53 16.63
C ILE A 47 20.34 33.13 16.09
N GLY A 48 19.38 32.19 16.15
CA GLY A 48 19.49 30.86 15.57
C GLY A 48 19.64 30.89 14.05
N GLU A 49 18.79 31.65 13.34
CA GLU A 49 18.88 31.79 11.87
C GLU A 49 20.21 32.41 11.41
N LEU A 50 20.71 33.40 12.14
CA LEU A 50 22.02 34.04 11.89
C LEU A 50 23.21 33.13 12.24
N ALA A 51 23.02 32.15 13.12
CA ALA A 51 24.05 31.19 13.50
C ALA A 51 24.14 30.00 12.53
N GLU A 52 23.01 29.57 11.96
CA GLU A 52 22.94 28.44 11.02
C GLU A 52 23.21 28.83 9.55
N GLY A 53 22.87 30.05 9.16
CA GLY A 53 22.99 30.55 7.78
C GLY A 53 21.84 30.09 6.86
N ARG A 54 21.52 30.90 5.85
CA ARG A 54 20.38 30.64 4.93
C ARG A 54 20.52 29.34 4.13
N VAL A 55 21.74 28.99 3.71
CA VAL A 55 21.96 27.83 2.84
C VAL A 55 21.52 26.53 3.52
N LYS A 56 21.72 26.41 4.83
CA LYS A 56 21.36 25.19 5.58
C LYS A 56 19.87 25.09 5.87
N THR A 57 19.22 26.21 6.17
CA THR A 57 17.76 26.26 6.36
C THR A 57 17.03 25.90 5.07
N TYR A 58 17.48 26.38 3.90
CA TYR A 58 16.91 25.95 2.62
C TYR A 58 17.17 24.47 2.30
N ALA A 59 18.38 23.96 2.58
CA ALA A 59 18.70 22.56 2.37
C ALA A 59 17.83 21.63 3.23
N ALA A 60 17.62 21.98 4.51
CA ALA A 60 16.75 21.23 5.40
C ALA A 60 15.30 21.21 4.92
N GLN A 61 14.75 22.37 4.52
CA GLN A 61 13.39 22.48 3.99
C GLN A 61 13.20 21.70 2.68
N GLN A 62 14.18 21.71 1.77
CA GLN A 62 14.10 20.92 0.54
C GLN A 62 14.12 19.42 0.79
N VAL A 63 14.91 18.95 1.76
CA VAL A 63 14.92 17.54 2.16
C VAL A 63 13.58 17.13 2.74
N GLU A 64 12.97 17.97 3.56
CA GLU A 64 11.64 17.72 4.14
C GLU A 64 10.54 17.65 3.06
N LEU A 65 10.51 18.61 2.14
CA LEU A 65 9.58 18.62 1.00
C LEU A 65 9.75 17.39 0.09
N SER A 66 11.01 17.00 -0.15
CA SER A 66 11.34 15.83 -0.97
C SER A 66 10.87 14.53 -0.30
N LYS A 67 11.08 14.40 1.02
CA LYS A 67 10.57 13.27 1.81
C LYS A 67 9.05 13.19 1.78
N ALA A 68 8.35 14.32 1.98
CA ALA A 68 6.89 14.37 1.93
C ALA A 68 6.36 13.92 0.55
N THR A 69 7.02 14.36 -0.53
CA THR A 69 6.67 13.97 -1.89
C THR A 69 6.89 12.47 -2.13
N MET A 70 8.01 11.92 -1.66
CA MET A 70 8.30 10.48 -1.77
C MET A 70 7.28 9.63 -1.01
N VAL A 71 6.91 10.02 0.22
CA VAL A 71 5.89 9.30 1.01
C VAL A 71 4.56 9.29 0.27
N SER A 72 4.13 10.44 -0.26
CA SER A 72 2.88 10.52 -1.03
C SER A 72 2.89 9.66 -2.31
N GLN A 73 4.03 9.54 -2.99
CA GLN A 73 4.16 8.66 -4.15
C GLN A 73 4.10 7.18 -3.75
N VAL A 74 4.81 6.80 -2.69
CA VAL A 74 4.79 5.42 -2.18
C VAL A 74 3.38 5.01 -1.75
N GLU A 75 2.63 5.89 -1.09
CA GLU A 75 1.24 5.64 -0.71
C GLU A 75 0.35 5.42 -1.94
N LYS A 76 0.51 6.24 -2.99
CA LYS A 76 -0.24 6.09 -4.24
C LYS A 76 0.09 4.77 -4.93
N ASP A 77 1.37 4.43 -5.05
CA ASP A 77 1.82 3.20 -5.71
C ASP A 77 1.33 1.96 -4.94
N ALA A 78 1.35 2.01 -3.61
CA ALA A 78 0.81 0.94 -2.76
C ALA A 78 -0.69 0.75 -2.95
N LEU A 79 -1.47 1.83 -3.02
CA LEU A 79 -2.90 1.79 -3.27
C LEU A 79 -3.22 1.26 -4.68
N GLN A 80 -2.45 1.70 -5.68
CA GLN A 80 -2.57 1.22 -7.05
C GLN A 80 -2.33 -0.29 -7.12
N ALA A 81 -1.26 -0.78 -6.49
CA ALA A 81 -0.92 -2.20 -6.44
C ALA A 81 -1.99 -3.05 -5.73
N GLN A 82 -2.60 -2.54 -4.65
CA GLN A 82 -3.71 -3.22 -3.99
C GLN A 82 -4.94 -3.33 -4.90
N LEU A 83 -5.26 -2.24 -5.60
CA LEU A 83 -6.41 -2.19 -6.50
C LEU A 83 -6.22 -3.14 -7.69
N ASP A 84 -5.02 -3.19 -8.27
CA ASP A 84 -4.71 -4.11 -9.37
C ASP A 84 -4.79 -5.57 -8.89
N ARG A 85 -4.26 -5.88 -7.71
CA ARG A 85 -4.39 -7.21 -7.11
C ARG A 85 -5.84 -7.62 -6.86
N GLU A 86 -6.68 -6.69 -6.37
CA GLU A 86 -8.11 -6.97 -6.20
C GLU A 86 -8.79 -7.25 -7.54
N ARG A 87 -8.45 -6.52 -8.60
CA ARG A 87 -9.02 -6.75 -9.93
C ARG A 87 -8.65 -8.12 -10.48
N GLU A 88 -7.39 -8.52 -10.33
CA GLU A 88 -6.93 -9.85 -10.72
C GLU A 88 -7.67 -10.96 -9.96
N LEU A 89 -7.82 -10.81 -8.65
CA LEU A 89 -8.55 -11.77 -7.82
C LEU A 89 -10.03 -11.86 -8.21
N ARG A 90 -10.68 -10.72 -8.50
CA ARG A 90 -12.07 -10.70 -8.98
C ARG A 90 -12.21 -11.41 -10.32
N ALA A 91 -11.33 -11.11 -11.28
CA ALA A 91 -11.35 -11.76 -12.59
C ALA A 91 -11.16 -13.29 -12.47
N ALA A 92 -10.21 -13.74 -11.65
CA ALA A 92 -9.99 -15.16 -11.40
C ALA A 92 -11.19 -15.83 -10.70
N ALA A 93 -11.82 -15.13 -9.75
CA ALA A 93 -13.02 -15.60 -9.07
C ALA A 93 -14.22 -15.71 -10.01
N GLU A 94 -14.44 -14.71 -10.88
CA GLU A 94 -15.48 -14.72 -11.90
C GLU A 94 -15.28 -15.88 -12.90
N GLN A 95 -14.05 -16.10 -13.36
CA GLN A 95 -13.75 -17.24 -14.22
C GLN A 95 -14.05 -18.57 -13.51
N SER A 96 -13.59 -18.72 -12.27
CA SER A 96 -13.83 -19.93 -11.48
C SER A 96 -15.34 -20.17 -11.24
N ALA A 97 -16.09 -19.11 -10.97
CA ALA A 97 -17.54 -19.16 -10.75
C ALA A 97 -18.29 -19.55 -12.03
N THR A 98 -17.91 -18.98 -13.18
CA THR A 98 -18.54 -19.32 -14.47
C THR A 98 -18.26 -20.77 -14.88
N GLU A 99 -17.04 -21.27 -14.66
CA GLU A 99 -16.73 -22.68 -14.87
C GLU A 99 -17.49 -23.60 -13.92
N ALA A 100 -17.58 -23.25 -12.65
CA ALA A 100 -18.34 -24.01 -11.67
C ALA A 100 -19.84 -24.07 -12.03
N ALA A 101 -20.42 -22.94 -12.47
CA ALA A 101 -21.80 -22.89 -12.95
C ALA A 101 -22.02 -23.83 -14.14
N LYS A 102 -21.13 -23.79 -15.15
CA LYS A 102 -21.20 -24.71 -16.30
C LYS A 102 -21.14 -26.18 -15.89
N ARG A 103 -20.25 -26.54 -14.94
CA ARG A 103 -20.16 -27.92 -14.43
C ARG A 103 -21.42 -28.33 -13.67
N ALA A 104 -21.98 -27.42 -12.87
CA ALA A 104 -23.22 -27.67 -12.14
C ALA A 104 -24.41 -27.88 -13.09
N ASP A 105 -24.53 -27.07 -14.14
CA ASP A 105 -25.59 -27.20 -15.14
C ASP A 105 -25.45 -28.51 -15.94
N ALA A 106 -24.22 -28.88 -16.34
CA ALA A 106 -23.97 -30.17 -16.99
C ALA A 106 -24.32 -31.35 -16.08
N ALA A 107 -23.98 -31.29 -14.79
CA ALA A 107 -24.32 -32.32 -13.81
C ALA A 107 -25.84 -32.44 -13.60
N ARG A 108 -26.56 -31.30 -13.58
CA ARG A 108 -28.04 -31.29 -13.51
C ARG A 108 -28.65 -31.95 -14.73
N MET A 109 -28.23 -31.56 -15.94
CA MET A 109 -28.71 -32.17 -17.18
C MET A 109 -28.42 -33.68 -17.23
N ALA A 110 -27.23 -34.10 -16.82
CA ALA A 110 -26.87 -35.52 -16.77
C ALA A 110 -27.73 -36.29 -15.76
N LYS A 111 -27.99 -35.71 -14.58
CA LYS A 111 -28.90 -36.29 -13.59
C LYS A 111 -30.32 -36.42 -14.15
N ASP A 112 -30.85 -35.37 -14.75
CA ASP A 112 -32.21 -35.36 -15.31
C ASP A 112 -32.35 -36.40 -16.43
N GLN A 113 -31.32 -36.55 -17.28
CA GLN A 113 -31.30 -37.57 -18.32
C GLN A 113 -31.23 -38.99 -17.71
N ALA A 114 -30.40 -39.20 -16.69
CA ALA A 114 -30.32 -40.48 -15.99
C ALA A 114 -31.65 -40.84 -15.32
N MET A 115 -32.33 -39.86 -14.70
CA MET A 115 -33.66 -40.05 -14.12
C MET A 115 -34.70 -40.42 -15.17
N LYS A 116 -34.75 -39.70 -16.31
CA LYS A 116 -35.65 -40.04 -17.42
C LYS A 116 -35.42 -41.44 -17.96
N ASN A 117 -34.15 -41.82 -18.13
CA ASN A 117 -33.79 -43.16 -18.58
C ASN A 117 -34.21 -44.23 -17.56
N TYR A 118 -34.02 -43.95 -16.26
CA TYR A 118 -34.43 -44.85 -15.17
C TYR A 118 -35.96 -45.01 -15.11
N GLU A 119 -36.72 -43.93 -15.23
CA GLU A 119 -38.18 -43.96 -15.31
C GLU A 119 -38.68 -44.70 -16.55
N ALA A 120 -37.99 -44.55 -17.70
CA ALA A 120 -38.28 -45.31 -18.91
C ALA A 120 -38.03 -46.82 -18.71
N LEU A 121 -36.96 -47.20 -18.02
CA LEU A 121 -36.68 -48.60 -17.67
C LEU A 121 -37.74 -49.16 -16.72
N ILE A 122 -38.12 -48.43 -15.66
CA ILE A 122 -39.20 -48.85 -14.74
C ILE A 122 -40.52 -49.03 -15.49
N SER A 123 -40.89 -48.09 -16.36
CA SER A 123 -42.15 -48.17 -17.10
C SER A 123 -42.15 -49.26 -18.18
N ALA A 124 -41.00 -49.59 -18.76
CA ALA A 124 -40.84 -50.72 -19.66
C ALA A 124 -40.81 -52.07 -18.93
N ASP A 125 -40.38 -52.09 -17.67
CA ASP A 125 -40.42 -53.25 -16.79
C ASP A 125 -41.86 -53.55 -16.36
N THR A 126 -42.53 -54.33 -17.19
CA THR A 126 -43.89 -54.84 -16.97
C THR A 126 -43.87 -56.29 -16.48
N SER A 127 -42.69 -56.81 -16.09
CA SER A 127 -42.57 -58.19 -15.62
C SER A 127 -43.38 -58.38 -14.34
N PRO A 128 -44.12 -59.50 -14.19
CA PRO A 128 -44.70 -59.89 -12.91
C PRO A 128 -43.64 -60.30 -11.88
N ASP A 129 -42.35 -60.25 -12.23
CA ASP A 129 -41.18 -60.47 -11.36
C ASP A 129 -40.95 -59.29 -10.39
N GLY A 130 -42.00 -58.81 -9.73
CA GLY A 130 -41.83 -58.17 -8.42
C GLY A 130 -41.10 -59.13 -7.47
N ALA A 131 -40.81 -58.71 -6.24
CA ALA A 131 -40.34 -59.63 -5.21
C ALA A 131 -41.43 -60.68 -4.89
N VAL A 132 -41.57 -61.67 -5.76
CA VAL A 132 -42.48 -62.80 -5.62
C VAL A 132 -41.79 -63.69 -4.61
N TRP A 133 -42.39 -63.80 -3.43
CA TRP A 133 -41.91 -64.69 -2.40
C TRP A 133 -41.78 -66.08 -3.01
N THR A 134 -40.54 -66.56 -3.10
CA THR A 134 -40.29 -67.89 -3.62
C THR A 134 -40.78 -68.91 -2.59
N LYS A 135 -40.97 -70.15 -3.02
CA LYS A 135 -41.35 -71.22 -2.09
C LYS A 135 -40.31 -71.39 -0.98
N GLU A 136 -39.04 -71.12 -1.28
CA GLU A 136 -37.92 -71.15 -0.34
C GLU A 136 -38.03 -70.02 0.71
N ASP A 137 -38.42 -68.81 0.31
CA ASP A 137 -38.67 -67.70 1.25
C ASP A 137 -39.82 -68.00 2.22
N ILE A 138 -40.89 -68.65 1.73
CA ILE A 138 -42.04 -69.06 2.53
C ILE A 138 -41.65 -70.19 3.51
N GLU A 139 -40.77 -71.11 3.10
CA GLU A 139 -40.26 -72.17 3.98
C GLU A 139 -39.35 -71.63 5.08
N TRP A 140 -38.48 -70.67 4.76
CA TRP A 140 -37.64 -70.02 5.75
C TRP A 140 -38.46 -69.30 6.83
N GLN A 141 -39.53 -68.60 6.45
CA GLN A 141 -40.45 -67.92 7.39
C GLN A 141 -41.21 -68.90 8.30
N LYS A 142 -41.41 -70.16 7.90
CA LYS A 142 -42.08 -71.16 8.75
C LYS A 142 -41.16 -71.78 9.80
N GLN A 143 -39.85 -71.65 9.63
CA GLN A 143 -38.83 -72.26 10.50
C GLN A 143 -38.26 -71.29 11.55
N HIS A 144 -38.56 -70.00 11.46
CA HIS A 144 -38.17 -68.94 12.38
C HIS A 144 -39.38 -68.14 12.86
#